data_AF-A0A7C2PY86-F1
#
_entry.id   AF-A0A7C2PY86-F1
#
_cell.length_a   1.000
_cell.length_b   1.000
_cell.length_c   1.000
_cell.angle_alpha   90.00
_cell.angle_beta   90.00
_cell.angle_gamma   90.00
#
_symmetry.space_group_name_H-M   'P 1'
#
loop_
_entity.id
_entity.type
_entity.pdbx_description
1 polymer ?
#
loop_
_entity_poly.entity_id
_entity_poly.type
_entity_poly.pdbx_seq_one_letter_code
_entity_poly.pdbx_strand_id
1 'polypeptide(L)'
;MRAKVTTVLLGSLLVVGLGAGVQTQQPEHQHQQPPGKPSADMSAKCKAMMAEHEKMMAEMKAADQRLDDLVAKMNASSGQAKTDATAATVTEIVAQRKTMRDRMMQMHQGMMSHMMEHMQAGPQSMAMCPMMKMGGMKH
;
A
#
# COMPACT_ATOMS: atom_id res chain seq x y z
N MET A 1 -20.14 -15.76 31.15
CA MET A 1 -19.56 -16.22 32.43
C MET A 1 -18.31 -15.41 32.72
N ARG A 2 -18.17 -14.95 33.96
CA ARG A 2 -17.18 -13.96 34.43
C ARG A 2 -15.81 -14.61 34.59
N ALA A 3 -14.77 -14.09 33.94
CA ALA A 3 -13.38 -14.48 34.21
C ALA A 3 -12.90 -13.80 35.50
N LYS A 4 -12.53 -14.61 36.50
CA LYS A 4 -11.91 -14.15 37.74
C LYS A 4 -10.41 -14.00 37.49
N VAL A 5 -9.88 -12.78 37.62
CA VAL A 5 -8.43 -12.52 37.63
C VAL A 5 -8.01 -12.44 39.09
N THR A 6 -7.29 -13.45 39.55
CA THR A 6 -6.78 -13.56 40.91
C THR A 6 -5.42 -12.86 40.99
N THR A 7 -5.35 -11.82 41.80
CA THR A 7 -4.14 -11.08 42.18
C THR A 7 -3.16 -11.99 42.91
N VAL A 8 -1.89 -12.00 42.50
CA VAL A 8 -0.77 -12.51 43.31
C VAL A 8 0.27 -11.41 43.46
N LEU A 9 0.40 -10.90 44.69
CA LEU A 9 1.48 -10.05 45.18
C LEU A 9 2.55 -10.94 45.79
N LEU A 10 3.83 -10.77 45.42
CA LEU A 10 5.05 -11.17 46.14
C LEU A 10 6.22 -10.91 45.17
N GLY A 11 7.32 -10.26 45.49
CA GLY A 11 7.88 -9.67 46.69
C GLY A 11 9.24 -9.09 46.26
N SER A 12 9.60 -7.94 46.82
CA SER A 12 10.83 -7.20 46.49
C SER A 12 12.09 -8.00 46.84
N LEU A 13 13.13 -7.90 46.02
CA LEU A 13 14.52 -7.99 46.49
C LEU A 13 15.39 -7.01 45.70
N LEU A 14 15.80 -5.94 46.38
CA LEU A 14 16.81 -4.97 45.98
C LEU A 14 18.18 -5.62 46.21
N VAL A 15 18.96 -5.81 45.15
CA VAL A 15 20.39 -6.12 45.27
C VAL A 15 21.16 -4.91 44.74
N VAL A 16 21.69 -4.14 45.68
CA VAL A 16 22.67 -3.08 45.45
C VAL A 16 24.04 -3.74 45.32
N GLY A 17 24.61 -3.73 44.12
CA GLY A 17 26.00 -4.11 43.88
C GLY A 17 26.82 -2.88 43.50
N LEU A 18 27.66 -2.39 44.43
CA LEU A 18 28.78 -1.51 44.11
C LEU A 18 29.90 -2.36 43.50
N GLY A 19 30.22 -2.12 42.23
CA GLY A 19 31.38 -2.68 41.55
C GLY A 19 32.02 -1.60 40.67
N ALA A 20 33.21 -1.17 41.08
CA ALA A 20 34.03 -0.19 40.37
C ALA A 20 34.61 -0.78 39.08
N GLY A 21 34.58 0.03 38.01
CA GLY A 21 35.62 0.06 36.97
C GLY A 21 35.63 -1.07 35.93
N VAL A 22 34.90 -0.87 34.82
CA VAL A 22 35.52 -0.94 33.49
C VAL A 22 34.70 -0.09 32.53
N GLN A 23 35.32 0.97 32.01
CA GLN A 23 34.70 1.90 31.08
C GLN A 23 34.81 1.31 29.67
N THR A 24 33.90 0.39 29.31
CA THR A 24 33.73 0.01 27.92
C THR A 24 33.08 1.17 27.19
N GLN A 25 33.90 1.99 26.53
CA GLN A 25 33.43 2.94 25.53
C GLN A 25 32.89 2.14 24.33
N GLN A 26 31.58 1.87 24.33
CA GLN A 26 30.87 1.56 23.10
C GLN A 26 30.98 2.80 22.20
N PRO A 27 31.40 2.66 20.93
CA PRO A 27 31.24 3.76 19.97
C PRO A 27 29.74 3.98 19.75
N GLU A 28 29.17 4.92 20.49
CA GLU A 28 27.91 5.56 20.15
C GLU A 28 28.12 6.38 18.86
N HIS A 29 27.98 5.72 17.72
CA HIS A 29 27.56 6.39 16.49
C HIS A 29 26.05 6.23 16.29
N GLN A 30 25.29 6.65 17.30
CA GLN A 30 23.93 7.11 17.10
C GLN A 30 23.98 8.57 16.64
N HIS A 31 24.27 8.77 15.35
CA HIS A 31 23.74 9.94 14.65
C HIS A 31 22.24 9.71 14.43
N GLN A 32 21.45 9.84 15.50
CA GLN A 32 20.05 10.16 15.37
C GLN A 32 19.99 11.62 14.91
N GLN A 33 20.10 11.83 13.61
CA GLN A 33 19.61 13.07 13.02
C GLN A 33 18.15 13.22 13.47
N PRO A 34 17.73 14.40 13.96
CA PRO A 34 16.32 14.63 14.26
C PRO A 34 15.51 14.29 13.00
N PRO A 35 14.29 13.72 13.14
CA PRO A 35 13.49 13.30 12.01
C PRO A 35 13.33 14.48 11.05
N GLY A 36 14.09 14.42 9.95
CA GLY A 36 14.02 15.42 8.90
C GLY A 36 12.58 15.42 8.41
N LYS A 37 11.95 16.60 8.42
CA LYS A 37 10.62 16.76 7.83
C LYS A 37 10.66 16.13 6.44
N PRO A 38 9.67 15.30 6.06
CA PRO A 38 9.59 14.80 4.70
C PRO A 38 9.72 16.00 3.77
N SER A 39 10.58 15.91 2.76
CA SER A 39 10.69 17.01 1.80
C SER A 39 9.30 17.29 1.24
N ALA A 40 8.95 18.57 1.07
CA ALA A 40 7.64 18.95 0.55
C ALA A 40 7.33 18.24 -0.79
N ASP A 41 8.38 17.95 -1.57
CA ASP A 41 8.35 17.18 -2.81
C ASP A 41 7.88 15.72 -2.62
N MET A 42 8.40 15.01 -1.61
CA MET A 42 7.97 13.62 -1.33
C MET A 42 6.50 13.54 -0.89
N SER A 43 6.06 14.47 -0.04
CA SER A 43 4.65 14.50 0.39
C SER A 43 3.70 14.77 -0.78
N ALA A 44 4.08 15.64 -1.72
CA ALA A 44 3.31 15.92 -2.91
C ALA A 44 3.22 14.70 -3.84
N LYS A 45 4.33 14.01 -4.08
CA LYS A 45 4.37 12.77 -4.89
C LYS A 45 3.51 11.65 -4.30
N CYS A 46 3.57 11.41 -2.99
CA CYS A 46 2.71 10.42 -2.33
C CYS A 46 1.22 10.74 -2.49
N LYS A 47 0.82 12.02 -2.38
CA LYS A 47 -0.57 12.44 -2.59
C LYS A 47 -1.01 12.26 -4.05
N ALA A 48 -0.14 12.56 -5.00
CA ALA A 48 -0.43 12.35 -6.42
C ALA A 48 -0.67 10.86 -6.73
N MET A 49 0.12 9.95 -6.16
CA MET A 49 -0.14 8.51 -6.28
C MET A 49 -1.47 8.08 -5.68
N MET A 50 -1.90 8.66 -4.55
CA MET A 50 -3.21 8.36 -3.96
C MET A 50 -4.36 8.82 -4.85
N ALA A 51 -4.27 10.02 -5.41
CA ALA A 51 -5.29 10.53 -6.34
C ALA A 51 -5.37 9.67 -7.62
N GLU A 52 -4.22 9.24 -8.15
CA GLU A 52 -4.19 8.32 -9.31
C GLU A 52 -4.79 6.96 -8.97
N HIS A 53 -4.58 6.46 -7.75
CA HIS A 53 -5.22 5.23 -7.27
C HIS A 53 -6.75 5.36 -7.19
N GLU A 54 -7.28 6.46 -6.65
CA GLU A 54 -8.74 6.70 -6.61
C GLU A 54 -9.34 6.77 -8.01
N LYS A 55 -8.69 7.49 -8.92
CA LYS A 55 -9.08 7.57 -10.32
C LYS A 55 -9.09 6.18 -10.98
N MET A 56 -8.06 5.37 -10.75
CA MET A 56 -7.97 4.01 -11.26
C MET A 56 -9.15 3.14 -10.78
N MET A 57 -9.52 3.24 -9.49
CA MET A 57 -10.66 2.51 -8.94
C MET A 57 -11.98 2.93 -9.60
N ALA A 58 -12.18 4.23 -9.83
CA ALA A 58 -13.37 4.73 -10.51
C ALA A 58 -13.45 4.24 -11.96
N GLU A 59 -12.32 4.27 -12.68
CA GLU A 59 -12.24 3.79 -14.06
C GLU A 59 -12.43 2.28 -14.17
N MET A 60 -11.95 1.49 -13.21
CA MET A 60 -12.17 0.05 -13.13
C MET A 60 -13.66 -0.25 -12.95
N LYS A 61 -14.31 0.42 -12.01
CA LYS A 61 -15.76 0.27 -11.81
C LYS A 61 -16.56 0.65 -13.07
N ALA A 62 -16.18 1.72 -13.75
CA ALA A 62 -16.83 2.11 -15.00
C ALA A 62 -16.59 1.09 -16.12
N ALA A 63 -15.42 0.44 -16.15
CA ALA A 63 -15.13 -0.65 -17.08
C ALA A 63 -15.98 -1.89 -16.79
N ASP A 64 -16.08 -2.28 -15.52
CA ASP A 64 -16.92 -3.41 -15.09
C ASP A 64 -18.38 -3.19 -15.51
N GLN A 65 -18.93 -1.99 -15.26
CA GLN A 65 -20.30 -1.65 -15.68
C GLN A 65 -20.51 -1.76 -17.19
N ARG A 66 -19.56 -1.27 -18.00
CA ARG A 66 -19.66 -1.41 -19.47
C ARG A 66 -19.66 -2.87 -19.90
N LEU A 67 -18.84 -3.71 -19.25
CA LEU A 67 -18.79 -5.13 -19.57
C LEU A 67 -20.09 -5.85 -19.17
N ASP A 68 -20.67 -5.51 -18.01
CA ASP A 68 -21.96 -6.02 -17.57
C ASP A 68 -23.09 -5.66 -18.56
N ASP A 69 -23.12 -4.42 -19.03
CA ASP A 69 -24.10 -3.96 -20.03
C ASP A 69 -23.97 -4.72 -21.35
N LEU A 70 -22.75 -4.96 -21.82
CA LEU A 70 -22.48 -5.73 -23.04
C LEU A 70 -22.91 -7.20 -22.88
N VAL A 71 -22.62 -7.81 -21.73
CA VAL A 71 -23.04 -9.17 -21.41
C VAL A 71 -24.56 -9.27 -21.34
N ALA A 72 -25.23 -8.32 -20.70
CA ALA A 72 -26.69 -8.26 -20.64
C ALA A 72 -27.29 -8.17 -22.05
N LYS A 73 -26.77 -7.28 -22.91
CA LYS A 73 -27.18 -7.15 -24.31
C LYS A 73 -26.95 -8.43 -25.10
N MET A 74 -25.78 -9.06 -24.95
CA MET A 74 -25.44 -10.32 -25.61
C MET A 74 -26.41 -11.44 -25.20
N ASN A 75 -26.78 -11.52 -23.94
CA ASN A 75 -27.71 -12.53 -23.42
C ASN A 75 -29.15 -12.31 -23.90
N ALA A 76 -29.57 -11.05 -24.05
CA ALA A 76 -30.89 -10.70 -24.58
C ALA A 76 -31.00 -10.85 -26.11
N SER A 77 -29.87 -10.97 -26.82
CA SER A 77 -29.83 -11.04 -28.29
C SER A 77 -30.01 -12.47 -28.82
N SER A 78 -30.46 -12.57 -30.07
CA SER A 78 -30.60 -13.84 -30.81
C SER A 78 -30.14 -13.69 -32.26
N GLY A 79 -29.94 -14.82 -32.95
CA GLY A 79 -29.50 -14.84 -34.36
C GLY A 79 -28.22 -14.04 -34.60
N GLN A 80 -28.18 -13.28 -35.70
CA GLN A 80 -27.03 -12.45 -36.07
C GLN A 80 -26.67 -11.41 -34.99
N ALA A 81 -27.68 -10.81 -34.34
CA ALA A 81 -27.44 -9.81 -33.30
C ALA A 81 -26.68 -10.39 -32.10
N LYS A 82 -26.84 -11.69 -31.80
CA LYS A 82 -26.06 -12.37 -30.75
C LYS A 82 -24.60 -12.51 -31.15
N THR A 83 -24.32 -12.81 -32.41
CA THR A 83 -22.94 -12.86 -32.93
C THR A 83 -22.26 -11.50 -32.82
N ASP A 84 -22.95 -10.43 -33.24
CA ASP A 84 -22.42 -9.07 -33.17
C ASP A 84 -22.21 -8.61 -31.72
N ALA A 85 -23.15 -8.91 -30.82
CA ALA A 85 -23.03 -8.62 -29.40
C ALA A 85 -21.89 -9.42 -28.73
N THR A 86 -21.67 -10.67 -29.15
CA THR A 86 -20.54 -11.48 -28.67
C THR A 86 -19.21 -10.87 -29.10
N ALA A 87 -19.09 -10.44 -30.35
CA ALA A 87 -17.91 -9.76 -30.85
C ALA A 87 -17.62 -8.49 -30.04
N ALA A 88 -18.64 -7.66 -29.80
CA ALA A 88 -18.51 -6.45 -28.99
C ALA A 88 -18.03 -6.74 -27.55
N THR A 89 -18.61 -7.75 -26.89
CA THR A 89 -18.18 -8.18 -25.55
C THR A 89 -16.72 -8.64 -25.53
N VAL A 90 -16.30 -9.46 -26.50
CA VAL A 90 -14.91 -9.93 -26.59
C VAL A 90 -13.95 -8.77 -26.87
N THR A 91 -14.34 -7.81 -27.72
CA THR A 91 -13.56 -6.60 -27.97
C THR A 91 -13.33 -5.79 -26.69
N GLU A 92 -14.38 -5.58 -25.87
CA GLU A 92 -14.23 -4.87 -24.59
C GLU A 92 -13.33 -5.64 -23.62
N ILE A 93 -13.48 -6.97 -23.50
CA ILE A 93 -12.60 -7.80 -22.63
C ILE A 93 -11.13 -7.63 -23.03
N VAL A 94 -10.83 -7.67 -24.33
CA VAL A 94 -9.46 -7.51 -24.84
C VAL A 94 -8.96 -6.09 -24.57
N ALA A 95 -9.80 -5.07 -24.75
CA ALA A 95 -9.45 -3.68 -24.44
C ALA A 95 -9.13 -3.51 -22.95
N GLN A 96 -10.01 -3.97 -22.07
CA GLN A 96 -9.81 -3.92 -20.62
C GLN A 96 -8.54 -4.65 -20.19
N ARG A 97 -8.28 -5.85 -20.74
CA ARG A 97 -7.07 -6.61 -20.42
C ARG A 97 -5.79 -5.86 -20.82
N LYS A 98 -5.79 -5.19 -21.97
CA LYS A 98 -4.65 -4.37 -22.42
C LYS A 98 -4.46 -3.16 -21.51
N THR A 99 -5.53 -2.41 -21.25
CA THR A 99 -5.48 -1.25 -20.36
C THR A 99 -5.02 -1.62 -18.96
N MET A 100 -5.53 -2.71 -18.38
CA MET A 100 -5.12 -3.19 -17.06
C MET A 100 -3.65 -3.59 -17.05
N ARG A 101 -3.19 -4.33 -18.06
CA ARG A 101 -1.78 -4.73 -18.18
C ARG A 101 -0.88 -3.50 -18.28
N ASP A 102 -1.22 -2.53 -19.12
CA ASP A 102 -0.40 -1.35 -19.34
C ASP A 102 -0.33 -0.48 -18.07
N ARG A 103 -1.46 -0.34 -17.35
CA ARG A 103 -1.49 0.31 -16.03
C ARG A 103 -0.69 -0.41 -14.97
N MET A 104 -0.76 -1.74 -14.91
CA MET A 104 0.04 -2.54 -13.97
C MET A 104 1.54 -2.32 -14.22
N MET A 105 1.96 -2.26 -15.49
CA MET A 105 3.35 -1.96 -15.84
C MET A 105 3.76 -0.55 -15.42
N GLN A 106 2.90 0.45 -15.67
CA GLN A 106 3.14 1.84 -15.27
C GLN A 106 3.23 1.99 -13.74
N MET A 107 2.28 1.38 -13.01
CA MET A 107 2.26 1.41 -11.55
C MET A 107 3.48 0.70 -10.96
N HIS A 108 3.87 -0.45 -11.52
CA HIS A 108 5.06 -1.17 -11.07
C HIS A 108 6.33 -0.33 -11.26
N GLN A 109 6.50 0.32 -12.42
CA GLN A 109 7.64 1.21 -12.66
C GLN A 109 7.61 2.42 -11.71
N GLY A 110 6.45 3.04 -11.52
CA GLY A 110 6.29 4.17 -10.59
C GLY A 110 6.63 3.80 -9.15
N MET A 111 6.18 2.63 -8.70
CA MET A 111 6.50 2.10 -7.37
C MET A 111 7.99 1.79 -7.22
N MET A 112 8.63 1.19 -8.23
CA MET A 112 10.08 0.95 -8.21
C MET A 112 10.87 2.25 -8.12
N SER A 113 10.49 3.26 -8.91
CA SER A 113 11.09 4.60 -8.85
C SER A 113 10.92 5.23 -7.45
N HIS A 114 9.71 5.17 -6.90
CA HIS A 114 9.41 5.69 -5.56
C HIS A 114 10.21 4.99 -4.47
N MET A 115 10.37 3.66 -4.53
CA MET A 115 11.19 2.91 -3.57
C MET A 115 12.68 3.24 -3.70
N MET A 116 13.19 3.45 -4.92
CA MET A 116 14.57 3.89 -5.15
C MET A 116 14.84 5.27 -4.55
N GLU A 117 13.87 6.20 -4.61
CA GLU A 117 13.96 7.50 -3.94
C GLU A 117 14.06 7.34 -2.41
N HIS A 118 13.27 6.43 -1.83
CA HIS A 118 13.36 6.11 -0.40
C HIS A 118 14.68 5.46 0.00
N MET A 119 15.23 4.57 -0.83
CA MET A 119 16.52 3.93 -0.57
C MET A 119 17.66 4.95 -0.54
N GLN A 120 17.61 5.97 -1.40
CA GLN A 120 18.57 7.08 -1.42
C GLN A 120 18.41 8.03 -0.22
N ALA A 121 17.17 8.30 0.20
CA ALA A 121 16.87 9.17 1.34
C ALA A 121 17.11 8.49 2.72
N GLY A 122 17.35 7.18 2.75
CA GLY A 122 17.61 6.41 3.95
C GLY A 122 16.36 5.83 4.63
N PRO A 123 16.53 4.90 5.58
CA PRO A 123 15.45 4.09 6.15
C PRO A 123 14.38 4.90 6.90
N GLN A 124 14.71 6.08 7.42
CA GLN A 124 13.74 6.96 8.08
C GLN A 124 12.70 7.53 7.11
N SER A 125 13.06 7.66 5.82
CA SER A 125 12.13 8.17 4.80
C SER A 125 10.95 7.22 4.57
N MET A 126 11.17 5.91 4.68
CA MET A 126 10.14 4.87 4.54
C MET A 126 9.11 4.96 5.67
N ALA A 127 9.56 5.19 6.91
CA ALA A 127 8.68 5.30 8.08
C ALA A 127 7.76 6.53 8.02
N MET A 128 8.18 7.58 7.30
CA MET A 128 7.41 8.81 7.12
C MET A 128 6.54 8.80 5.86
N CYS A 129 6.57 7.73 5.06
CA CYS A 129 5.80 7.62 3.83
C CYS A 129 4.30 7.46 4.16
N PRO A 130 3.41 8.37 3.71
CA PRO A 130 1.97 8.26 3.94
C PRO A 130 1.35 6.95 3.41
N MET A 131 1.97 6.32 2.41
CA MET A 131 1.49 5.06 1.84
C MET A 131 1.62 3.88 2.82
N MET A 132 2.67 3.86 3.65
CA MET A 132 2.85 2.82 4.68
C MET A 132 1.76 2.89 5.76
N LYS A 133 1.19 4.08 6.01
CA LYS A 133 0.10 4.30 6.96
C LYS A 133 -1.26 3.82 6.45
N MET A 134 -1.42 3.72 5.13
CA MET A 134 -2.65 3.26 4.46
C MET A 134 -2.60 1.79 4.04
N GLY A 135 -1.40 1.19 3.90
CA GLY A 135 -1.21 -0.24 3.63
C GLY A 135 -1.49 -1.15 4.82
N GLY A 136 -1.90 -0.59 5.96
CA GLY A 136 -2.42 -1.34 7.10
C GLY A 136 -3.74 -2.01 6.72
N MET A 137 -3.64 -3.26 6.29
CA MET A 137 -4.77 -4.20 6.26
C MET A 137 -5.51 -4.10 7.60
N LYS A 138 -6.74 -3.58 7.55
CA LYS A 138 -7.74 -4.01 8.51
C LYS A 138 -7.93 -5.50 8.26
N HIS A 139 -7.26 -6.34 9.05
CA HIS A 139 -7.66 -7.72 9.24
C HIS A 139 -9.04 -7.78 9.90
#